data_AF-A0A9D5ZMK5-F1
#
_entry.id   AF-A0A9D5ZMK5-F1
#
_cell.length_a   1.000
_cell.length_b   1.000
_cell.length_c   1.000
_cell.angle_alpha   90.00
_cell.angle_beta   90.00
_cell.angle_gamma   90.00
#
_symmetry.space_group_name_H-M   'P 1'
#
loop_
_entity.id
_entity.type
_entity.pdbx_description
1 polymer ?
#
loop_
_entity_poly.entity_id
_entity_poly.type
_entity_poly.pdbx_seq_one_letter_code
_entity_poly.pdbx_strand_id
1 'polypeptide(L)'
;LFILDNNGTIKRANTAVLARLIVPLSRNNINCRILSNIIYYLLPKRGRNQIFVDVAGGMGVLTRLMRDVGFHFYWSDKYAENIFAKSFEYAGDVFYKEKKEIFALTAFSFLEHLVDPKAFIKEAIQKHSTKTIIFTMDIFNGVPPSTDWWYYSFKTGQHISFFQEKTLKEMAKNLNLYLYWSKDFYIMSEYVLSNTILKFCTGLLSHFLFLRAKKGTKSLLPNDYDYLLRLGEDDGA
;
A
#
# COMPACT_ATOMS: atom_id res chain seq x y z
N LEU A 1 22.66 11.66 -8.82
CA LEU A 1 21.55 12.63 -8.65
C LEU A 1 21.59 13.14 -7.22
N PHE A 2 21.75 14.45 -7.04
CA PHE A 2 21.80 15.10 -5.73
C PHE A 2 20.40 15.60 -5.38
N ILE A 3 19.97 15.46 -4.12
CA ILE A 3 18.73 16.07 -3.63
C ILE A 3 19.13 17.18 -2.66
N LEU A 4 18.53 18.35 -2.84
CA LEU A 4 18.64 19.48 -1.93
C LEU A 4 17.70 19.25 -0.76
N ASP A 5 18.21 19.30 0.47
CA ASP A 5 17.33 19.44 1.64
C ASP A 5 16.85 20.88 1.78
N ASN A 6 15.83 21.10 2.63
CA ASN A 6 15.25 22.43 2.90
C ASN A 6 16.25 23.46 3.45
N ASN A 7 17.49 23.05 3.73
CA ASN A 7 18.59 23.90 4.19
C ASN A 7 19.66 24.11 3.11
N GLY A 8 19.41 23.71 1.85
CA GLY A 8 20.33 23.92 0.73
C GLY A 8 21.54 22.99 0.73
N THR A 9 21.53 21.91 1.54
CA THR A 9 22.66 20.98 1.62
C THR A 9 22.56 19.93 0.52
N ILE A 10 23.57 19.86 -0.34
CA ILE A 10 23.71 18.83 -1.36
C ILE A 10 24.17 17.53 -0.69
N LYS A 11 23.24 16.61 -0.41
CA LYS A 11 23.59 15.25 0.03
C LYS A 11 23.63 14.31 -1.16
N ARG A 12 24.68 13.49 -1.24
CA ARG A 12 24.67 12.29 -2.09
C ARG A 12 23.49 11.46 -1.62
N ALA A 13 22.47 11.28 -2.45
CA ALA A 13 21.40 10.35 -2.14
C ALA A 13 22.07 8.99 -1.87
N ASN A 14 21.99 8.50 -0.62
CA ASN A 14 22.46 7.16 -0.30
C ASN A 14 21.79 6.24 -1.31
N THR A 15 22.56 5.42 -2.01
CA THR A 15 22.08 4.52 -3.06
C THR A 15 20.92 3.63 -2.57
N ALA A 16 20.84 3.42 -1.25
CA ALA A 16 19.73 2.80 -0.55
C ALA A 16 18.39 3.55 -0.65
N VAL A 17 18.38 4.88 -0.71
CA VAL A 17 17.17 5.74 -0.87
C VAL A 17 16.69 5.74 -2.32
N LEU A 18 17.60 5.69 -3.29
CA LEU A 18 17.22 5.59 -4.71
C LEU A 18 16.60 4.23 -5.03
N ALA A 19 17.07 3.16 -4.40
CA ALA A 19 16.43 1.86 -4.50
C ALA A 19 15.16 1.74 -3.61
N ARG A 20 14.83 2.73 -2.77
CA ARG A 20 13.50 2.88 -2.11
C ARG A 20 12.44 3.49 -3.03
N LEU A 21 12.83 4.15 -4.13
CA LEU A 21 11.90 4.90 -5.00
C LEU A 21 11.35 4.07 -6.17
N ILE A 22 11.81 2.83 -6.34
CA ILE A 22 11.37 1.96 -7.43
C ILE A 22 10.84 0.65 -6.82
N VAL A 23 9.61 0.68 -6.30
CA VAL A 23 8.76 -0.50 -6.51
C VAL A 23 8.70 -0.63 -8.04
N PRO A 24 9.23 -1.71 -8.65
CA PRO A 24 9.25 -1.83 -10.10
C PRO A 24 7.86 -1.53 -10.64
N LEU A 25 7.75 -0.70 -11.68
CA LEU A 25 6.45 -0.34 -12.28
C LEU A 25 5.61 -1.60 -12.59
N SER A 26 6.28 -2.70 -12.95
CA SER A 26 5.69 -4.03 -13.10
C SER A 26 5.07 -4.57 -11.81
N ARG A 27 5.74 -4.43 -10.65
CA ARG A 27 5.23 -4.83 -9.34
C ARG A 27 4.00 -3.99 -8.97
N ASN A 28 3.99 -2.69 -9.22
CA ASN A 28 2.80 -1.86 -9.00
C ASN A 28 1.60 -2.29 -9.86
N ASN A 29 1.82 -2.70 -11.11
CA ASN A 29 0.77 -3.27 -11.95
C ASN A 29 0.23 -4.61 -11.40
N ILE A 30 1.12 -5.48 -10.92
CA ILE A 30 0.73 -6.75 -10.28
C ILE A 30 -0.05 -6.48 -8.99
N ASN A 31 0.44 -5.56 -8.17
CA ASN A 31 -0.18 -5.13 -6.92
C ASN A 31 -1.56 -4.55 -7.18
N CYS A 32 -1.71 -3.62 -8.11
CA CYS A 32 -3.01 -3.05 -8.51
C CYS A 32 -3.99 -4.15 -8.92
N ARG A 33 -3.55 -5.09 -9.77
CA ARG A 33 -4.38 -6.22 -10.24
C ARG A 33 -4.87 -7.09 -9.08
N ILE A 34 -3.97 -7.54 -8.22
CA ILE A 34 -4.31 -8.44 -7.10
C ILE A 34 -5.14 -7.70 -6.05
N LEU A 35 -4.74 -6.48 -5.70
CA LEU A 35 -5.44 -5.64 -4.73
C LEU A 35 -6.86 -5.31 -5.19
N SER A 36 -7.05 -5.01 -6.47
CA SER A 36 -8.39 -4.82 -7.06
C SER A 36 -9.27 -6.06 -6.89
N ASN A 37 -8.71 -7.26 -7.06
CA ASN A 37 -9.44 -8.50 -6.80
C ASN A 37 -9.77 -8.67 -5.31
N ILE A 38 -8.82 -8.39 -4.43
CA ILE A 38 -9.03 -8.46 -2.97
C ILE A 38 -10.17 -7.52 -2.58
N ILE A 39 -10.11 -6.25 -2.99
CA ILE A 39 -11.14 -5.27 -2.64
C ILE A 39 -12.49 -5.66 -3.23
N TYR A 40 -12.53 -6.09 -4.49
CA TYR A 40 -13.80 -6.35 -5.17
C TYR A 40 -14.50 -7.65 -4.71
N TYR A 41 -13.74 -8.72 -4.45
CA TYR A 41 -14.30 -10.05 -4.16
C TYR A 41 -14.22 -10.45 -2.68
N LEU A 42 -13.23 -9.96 -1.94
CA LEU A 42 -12.99 -10.37 -0.55
C LEU A 42 -13.54 -9.36 0.46
N LEU A 43 -13.40 -8.05 0.18
CA LEU A 43 -13.80 -7.02 1.13
C LEU A 43 -15.30 -6.67 1.03
N PRO A 44 -15.93 -6.25 2.13
CA PRO A 44 -17.31 -5.77 2.15
C PRO A 44 -17.60 -4.72 1.09
N LYS A 45 -18.86 -4.68 0.62
CA LYS A 45 -19.35 -3.70 -0.38
C LYS A 45 -18.56 -3.64 -1.70
N ARG A 46 -17.64 -4.59 -1.94
CA ARG A 46 -16.76 -4.63 -3.12
C ARG A 46 -15.92 -3.34 -3.28
N GLY A 47 -15.56 -2.68 -2.19
CA GLY A 47 -14.84 -1.40 -2.23
C GLY A 47 -15.70 -0.17 -2.55
N ARG A 48 -17.01 -0.31 -2.76
CA ARG A 48 -17.88 0.81 -3.16
C ARG A 48 -18.00 1.83 -2.02
N ASN A 49 -17.75 3.09 -2.35
CA ASN A 49 -17.78 4.23 -1.42
C ASN A 49 -16.89 4.03 -0.18
N GLN A 50 -15.87 3.18 -0.29
CA GLN A 50 -14.87 2.95 0.76
C GLN A 50 -13.59 3.68 0.40
N ILE A 51 -12.93 4.22 1.41
CA ILE A 51 -11.71 4.99 1.27
C ILE A 51 -10.53 4.12 1.69
N PHE A 52 -9.46 4.20 0.91
CA PHE A 52 -8.22 3.47 1.14
C PHE A 52 -7.06 4.46 1.19
N VAL A 53 -6.06 4.18 2.03
CA VAL A 53 -4.84 5.00 2.11
C VAL A 53 -3.64 4.11 1.88
N ASP A 54 -2.84 4.46 0.88
CA ASP A 54 -1.55 3.82 0.63
C ASP A 54 -0.48 4.51 1.49
N VAL A 55 -0.19 3.89 2.63
CA VAL A 55 0.82 4.35 3.58
C VAL A 55 2.18 3.84 3.16
N ALA A 56 3.16 4.73 3.07
CA ALA A 56 4.41 4.52 2.32
C ALA A 56 4.18 4.33 0.81
N GLY A 57 3.31 5.16 0.23
CA GLY A 57 2.90 5.06 -1.18
C GLY A 57 3.95 5.44 -2.22
N GLY A 58 5.18 5.76 -1.82
CA GLY A 58 6.28 6.08 -2.72
C GLY A 58 5.94 7.25 -3.64
N MET A 59 6.17 7.11 -4.95
CA MET A 59 5.84 8.16 -5.93
C MET A 59 4.34 8.30 -6.25
N GLY A 60 3.45 7.51 -5.62
CA GLY A 60 2.01 7.57 -5.86
C GLY A 60 1.49 6.72 -7.03
N VAL A 61 2.33 5.82 -7.57
CA VAL A 61 1.96 4.96 -8.71
C VAL A 61 0.79 4.04 -8.37
N LEU A 62 0.85 3.35 -7.22
CA LEU A 62 -0.24 2.44 -6.82
C LEU A 62 -1.54 3.22 -6.60
N THR A 63 -1.49 4.34 -5.87
CA THR A 63 -2.63 5.24 -5.68
C THR A 63 -3.27 5.60 -7.02
N ARG A 64 -2.49 6.07 -7.99
CA ARG A 64 -3.01 6.42 -9.33
C ARG A 64 -3.66 5.22 -10.02
N LEU A 65 -2.98 4.08 -10.08
CA LEU A 65 -3.50 2.87 -10.71
C LEU A 65 -4.83 2.41 -10.07
N MET A 66 -4.95 2.48 -8.74
CA MET A 66 -6.16 2.07 -8.04
C MET A 66 -7.34 3.03 -8.28
N ARG A 67 -7.08 4.34 -8.40
CA ARG A 67 -8.09 5.33 -8.78
C ARG A 67 -8.56 5.14 -10.22
N ASP A 68 -7.65 4.83 -11.13
CA ASP A 68 -7.97 4.54 -12.54
C ASP A 68 -8.85 3.29 -12.67
N VAL A 69 -8.71 2.31 -11.78
CA VAL A 69 -9.63 1.16 -11.69
C VAL A 69 -11.00 1.57 -11.15
N GLY A 70 -11.06 2.52 -10.22
CA GLY A 70 -12.30 3.04 -9.65
C GLY A 70 -12.40 3.00 -8.12
N PHE A 71 -11.29 2.78 -7.41
CA PHE A 71 -11.25 2.77 -5.95
C PHE A 71 -10.76 4.10 -5.39
N HIS A 72 -11.38 4.59 -4.31
CA HIS A 72 -11.02 5.86 -3.68
C HIS A 72 -9.73 5.73 -2.85
N PHE A 73 -8.60 5.69 -3.54
CA PHE A 73 -7.26 5.64 -2.93
C PHE A 73 -6.69 7.03 -2.72
N TYR A 74 -6.03 7.21 -1.57
CA TYR A 74 -5.27 8.40 -1.21
C TYR A 74 -3.85 8.01 -0.87
N TRP A 75 -2.91 8.91 -1.18
CA TRP A 75 -1.49 8.70 -0.98
C TRP A 75 -1.04 9.26 0.37
N SER A 76 -0.14 8.54 1.05
CA SER A 76 0.58 9.07 2.21
C SER A 76 2.00 8.49 2.27
N ASP A 77 3.01 9.34 2.15
CA ASP A 77 4.40 8.96 2.40
C ASP A 77 5.13 10.10 3.12
N LYS A 78 6.04 9.75 4.03
CA LYS A 78 6.86 10.73 4.78
C LYS A 78 8.14 11.09 4.02
N TYR A 79 8.63 10.21 3.16
CA TYR A 79 9.96 10.27 2.59
C TYR A 79 9.98 10.43 1.06
N ALA A 80 8.92 9.98 0.38
CA ALA A 80 8.81 10.11 -1.07
C ALA A 80 7.95 11.32 -1.47
N GLU A 81 8.26 11.89 -2.64
CA GLU A 81 7.41 12.90 -3.27
C GLU A 81 6.28 12.22 -4.04
N ASN A 82 5.05 12.74 -3.89
CA ASN A 82 3.91 12.31 -4.68
C ASN A 82 4.00 12.89 -6.11
N ILE A 83 4.32 12.05 -7.10
CA ILE A 83 4.47 12.47 -8.50
C ILE A 83 3.23 12.09 -9.31
N PHE A 84 2.72 10.86 -9.14
CA PHE A 84 1.68 10.30 -10.00
C PHE A 84 0.25 10.50 -9.48
N ALA A 85 0.09 10.81 -8.19
CA ALA A 85 -1.20 10.99 -7.54
C ALA A 85 -1.31 12.37 -6.86
N LYS A 86 -0.67 13.40 -7.41
CA LYS A 86 -0.76 14.78 -6.90
C LYS A 86 -2.22 15.20 -6.70
N SER A 87 -2.47 15.95 -5.62
CA SER A 87 -3.80 16.39 -5.17
C SER A 87 -4.70 15.27 -4.64
N PHE A 88 -4.17 14.06 -4.47
CA PHE A 88 -4.84 12.93 -3.84
C PHE A 88 -4.09 12.45 -2.59
N GLU A 89 -3.45 13.37 -1.88
CA GLU A 89 -2.85 13.14 -0.57
C GLU A 89 -3.93 12.88 0.49
N TYR A 90 -3.62 12.01 1.45
CA TYR A 90 -4.48 11.83 2.61
C TYR A 90 -4.41 13.06 3.53
N ALA A 91 -5.45 13.90 3.48
CA ALA A 91 -5.60 15.09 4.31
C ALA A 91 -6.41 14.80 5.57
N GLY A 92 -5.79 14.20 6.58
CA GLY A 92 -6.45 13.66 7.79
C GLY A 92 -7.55 14.56 8.40
N ASP A 93 -7.30 15.86 8.56
CA ASP A 93 -8.25 16.80 9.16
C ASP A 93 -9.53 16.99 8.34
N VAL A 94 -9.42 16.98 7.00
CA VAL A 94 -10.58 17.11 6.10
C VAL A 94 -11.46 15.87 6.19
N PHE A 95 -10.85 14.68 6.19
CA PHE A 95 -11.58 13.42 6.29
C PHE A 95 -12.28 13.27 7.64
N TYR A 96 -11.64 13.70 8.72
CA TYR A 96 -12.24 13.72 10.04
C TYR A 96 -13.47 14.64 10.11
N LYS A 97 -13.37 15.86 9.58
CA LYS A 97 -14.48 16.83 9.52
C LYS A 97 -15.65 16.32 8.69
N GLU A 98 -15.38 15.65 7.58
CA GLU A 98 -16.38 15.08 6.68
C GLU A 98 -16.93 13.72 7.15
N LYS A 99 -16.48 13.21 8.32
CA LYS A 99 -16.83 11.88 8.85
C LYS A 99 -16.57 10.75 7.85
N LYS A 100 -15.51 10.90 7.05
CA LYS A 100 -15.07 9.90 6.08
C LYS A 100 -14.17 8.87 6.77
N GLU A 101 -14.68 7.66 6.91
CA GLU A 101 -13.94 6.55 7.53
C GLU A 101 -12.99 5.88 6.55
N ILE A 102 -11.77 5.58 7.02
CA ILE A 102 -10.79 4.81 6.25
C ILE A 102 -11.10 3.33 6.39
N PHE A 103 -11.36 2.66 5.27
CA PHE A 103 -11.73 1.26 5.28
C PHE A 103 -10.53 0.34 5.44
N ALA A 104 -9.45 0.60 4.72
CA ALA A 104 -8.22 -0.16 4.82
C ALA A 104 -6.98 0.65 4.43
N LEU A 105 -5.84 0.26 4.97
CA LEU A 105 -4.52 0.77 4.60
C LEU A 105 -3.80 -0.21 3.68
N THR A 106 -2.93 0.29 2.80
CA THR A 106 -1.93 -0.51 2.09
C THR A 106 -0.52 -0.10 2.47
N ALA A 107 0.38 -1.06 2.62
CA ALA A 107 1.80 -0.82 2.90
C ALA A 107 2.67 -1.86 2.16
N PHE A 108 2.88 -1.67 0.85
CA PHE A 108 3.52 -2.67 0.00
C PHE A 108 5.04 -2.51 -0.07
N SER A 109 5.77 -3.60 0.21
CA SER A 109 7.24 -3.64 0.18
C SER A 109 7.90 -2.55 1.04
N PHE A 110 7.38 -2.39 2.27
CA PHE A 110 7.81 -1.32 3.16
C PHE A 110 8.26 -1.82 4.54
N LEU A 111 7.56 -2.79 5.11
CA LEU A 111 7.76 -3.22 6.50
C LEU A 111 9.14 -3.84 6.72
N GLU A 112 9.71 -4.51 5.72
CA GLU A 112 11.06 -5.07 5.74
C GLU A 112 12.18 -4.02 5.89
N HIS A 113 11.87 -2.73 5.65
CA HIS A 113 12.80 -1.62 5.77
C HIS A 113 12.80 -0.95 7.16
N LEU A 114 11.90 -1.35 8.06
CA LEU A 114 11.75 -0.70 9.37
C LEU A 114 12.41 -1.49 10.47
N VAL A 115 12.88 -0.79 11.50
CA VAL A 115 13.39 -1.39 12.73
C VAL A 115 12.27 -2.02 13.55
N ASP A 116 11.09 -1.37 13.60
CA ASP A 116 9.92 -1.88 14.33
C ASP A 116 8.64 -1.82 13.47
N PRO A 117 8.38 -2.83 12.63
CA PRO A 117 7.16 -2.92 11.84
C PRO A 117 5.88 -3.05 12.67
N LYS A 118 5.96 -3.62 13.87
CA LYS A 118 4.79 -3.78 14.75
C LYS A 118 4.33 -2.43 15.26
N ALA A 119 5.26 -1.58 15.70
CA ALA A 119 4.95 -0.21 16.09
C ALA A 119 4.33 0.57 14.93
N PHE A 120 4.92 0.48 13.73
CA PHE A 120 4.37 1.15 12.55
C PHE A 120 2.93 0.73 12.24
N ILE A 121 2.63 -0.57 12.21
CA ILE A 121 1.26 -1.05 11.93
C ILE A 121 0.29 -0.53 12.99
N LYS A 122 0.68 -0.59 14.27
CA LYS A 122 -0.14 -0.09 15.39
C LYS A 122 -0.45 1.40 15.22
N GLU A 123 0.57 2.22 14.97
CA GLU A 123 0.43 3.65 14.76
C GLU A 123 -0.42 3.97 13.53
N ALA A 124 -0.21 3.25 12.42
CA ALA A 124 -0.97 3.46 11.18
C ALA A 124 -2.47 3.18 11.38
N ILE A 125 -2.81 2.06 12.02
CA ILE A 125 -4.18 1.66 12.37
C ILE A 125 -4.83 2.70 13.28
N GLN A 126 -4.12 3.15 14.33
CA GLN A 126 -4.61 4.15 15.27
C GLN A 126 -4.84 5.51 14.61
N LYS A 127 -3.85 6.01 13.86
CA LYS A 127 -3.91 7.30 13.18
C LYS A 127 -5.07 7.40 12.19
N HIS A 128 -5.34 6.34 11.45
CA HIS A 128 -6.38 6.33 10.42
C HIS A 128 -7.72 5.77 10.93
N SER A 129 -7.82 5.42 12.22
CA SER A 129 -9.01 4.84 12.84
C SER A 129 -9.58 3.65 12.05
N THR A 130 -8.70 2.80 11.55
CA THR A 130 -9.06 1.63 10.72
C THR A 130 -8.36 0.40 11.24
N LYS A 131 -9.04 -0.75 11.18
CA LYS A 131 -8.51 -2.03 11.65
C LYS A 131 -8.24 -3.01 10.51
N THR A 132 -8.07 -2.52 9.29
CA THR A 132 -7.65 -3.34 8.15
C THR A 132 -6.39 -2.76 7.53
N ILE A 133 -5.35 -3.58 7.43
CA ILE A 133 -4.13 -3.26 6.69
C ILE A 133 -3.75 -4.42 5.78
N ILE A 134 -3.40 -4.09 4.54
CA ILE A 134 -2.96 -5.03 3.53
C ILE A 134 -1.52 -4.68 3.20
N PHE A 135 -0.61 -5.64 3.32
CA PHE A 135 0.81 -5.40 3.06
C PHE A 135 1.42 -6.55 2.26
N THR A 136 2.58 -6.29 1.67
CA THR A 136 3.37 -7.31 0.99
C THR A 136 4.76 -7.37 1.57
N MET A 137 5.30 -8.58 1.70
CA MET A 137 6.65 -8.86 2.17
C MET A 137 7.07 -10.28 1.78
N ASP A 138 8.37 -10.54 1.73
CA ASP A 138 8.88 -11.91 1.67
C ASP A 138 9.19 -12.43 3.08
N ILE A 139 8.80 -13.68 3.31
CA ILE A 139 9.02 -14.38 4.59
C ILE A 139 9.90 -15.61 4.37
N PHE A 140 10.51 -16.08 5.45
CA PHE A 140 11.26 -17.33 5.45
C PHE A 140 10.64 -18.35 6.42
N ASN A 141 10.98 -19.62 6.24
CA ASN A 141 10.47 -20.72 7.05
C ASN A 141 11.63 -21.46 7.75
N GLY A 142 11.41 -21.83 9.01
CA GLY A 142 12.36 -22.65 9.77
C GLY A 142 13.61 -21.88 10.18
N VAL A 143 14.76 -22.29 9.65
CA VAL A 143 16.05 -21.65 9.95
C VAL A 143 16.23 -20.38 9.13
N PRO A 144 16.97 -19.36 9.63
CA PRO A 144 17.37 -18.22 8.82
C PRO A 144 17.98 -18.68 7.49
N PRO A 145 17.57 -18.08 6.35
CA PRO A 145 18.16 -18.39 5.05
C PRO A 145 19.67 -18.20 5.05
N SER A 146 20.34 -18.87 4.11
CA SER A 146 21.75 -18.65 3.84
C SER A 146 22.01 -17.22 3.37
N THR A 147 23.25 -16.76 3.51
CA THR A 147 23.64 -15.36 3.22
C THR A 147 23.50 -14.95 1.74
N ASP A 148 23.30 -15.91 0.84
CA ASP A 148 23.03 -15.74 -0.58
C ASP A 148 21.53 -15.58 -0.91
N TRP A 149 20.63 -15.63 0.09
CA TRP A 149 19.22 -15.32 -0.12
C TRP A 149 19.09 -13.93 -0.74
N TRP A 150 18.49 -13.84 -1.93
CA TRP A 150 18.39 -12.60 -2.72
C TRP A 150 17.74 -11.44 -1.96
N TYR A 151 16.93 -11.73 -0.94
CA TYR A 151 16.27 -10.76 -0.10
C TYR A 151 17.22 -10.12 0.93
N TYR A 152 18.35 -10.76 1.23
CA TYR A 152 19.44 -10.13 1.97
C TYR A 152 20.18 -9.15 1.08
N SER A 153 20.06 -7.87 1.40
CA SER A 153 20.84 -6.83 0.73
C SER A 153 21.89 -6.23 1.67
N PHE A 154 22.92 -7.01 2.00
CA PHE A 154 24.02 -6.55 2.86
C PHE A 154 24.75 -5.32 2.30
N LYS A 155 24.81 -5.18 0.97
CA LYS A 155 25.48 -4.04 0.30
C LYS A 155 24.70 -2.73 0.42
N THR A 156 23.38 -2.78 0.29
CA THR A 156 22.55 -1.56 0.32
C THR A 156 21.88 -1.32 1.67
N GLY A 157 21.87 -2.33 2.55
CA GLY A 157 21.21 -2.27 3.86
C GLY A 157 19.71 -2.03 3.76
N GLN A 158 19.08 -2.40 2.65
CA GLN A 158 17.67 -2.06 2.41
C GLN A 158 16.72 -2.88 3.27
N HIS A 159 16.85 -4.20 3.30
CA HIS A 159 16.05 -5.04 4.19
C HIS A 159 16.80 -5.23 5.50
N ILE A 160 16.18 -4.78 6.60
CA ILE A 160 16.75 -4.86 7.95
C ILE A 160 15.88 -5.69 8.90
N SER A 161 14.66 -6.02 8.47
CA SER A 161 13.72 -6.86 9.21
C SER A 161 13.24 -8.02 8.35
N PHE A 162 13.21 -9.23 8.94
CA PHE A 162 12.85 -10.47 8.25
C PHE A 162 11.83 -11.25 9.06
N PHE A 163 10.81 -11.77 8.37
CA PHE A 163 9.62 -12.31 9.02
C PHE A 163 9.46 -13.80 8.77
N GLN A 164 8.85 -14.46 9.75
CA GLN A 164 8.27 -15.79 9.60
C GLN A 164 6.76 -15.69 9.80
N GLU A 165 6.03 -16.70 9.34
CA GLU A 165 4.59 -16.80 9.56
C GLU A 165 4.22 -16.66 11.05
N LYS A 166 4.98 -17.30 11.95
CA LYS A 166 4.76 -17.21 13.41
C LYS A 166 4.87 -15.78 13.94
N THR A 167 5.78 -14.98 13.38
CA THR A 167 5.98 -13.58 13.77
C THR A 167 4.76 -12.74 13.38
N LEU A 168 4.25 -12.94 12.16
CA LEU A 168 3.07 -12.21 11.69
C LEU A 168 1.80 -12.61 12.46
N LYS A 169 1.65 -13.90 12.78
CA LYS A 169 0.55 -14.39 13.63
C LYS A 169 0.57 -13.75 15.01
N GLU A 170 1.74 -13.67 15.62
CA GLU A 170 1.91 -13.04 16.94
C GLU A 170 1.67 -11.53 16.89
N MET A 171 2.11 -10.84 15.82
CA MET A 171 1.80 -9.43 15.59
C MET A 171 0.29 -9.18 15.49
N ALA A 172 -0.43 -9.97 14.68
CA ALA A 172 -1.88 -9.84 14.53
C ALA A 172 -2.61 -10.09 15.85
N LYS A 173 -2.22 -11.13 16.60
CA LYS A 173 -2.76 -11.43 17.94
C LYS A 173 -2.59 -10.26 18.91
N ASN A 174 -1.41 -9.66 18.95
CA ASN A 174 -1.11 -8.49 19.80
C ASN A 174 -1.95 -7.25 19.46
N LEU A 175 -2.48 -7.18 18.24
CA LEU A 175 -3.34 -6.10 17.78
C LEU A 175 -4.84 -6.47 17.84
N ASN A 176 -5.19 -7.66 18.34
CA ASN A 176 -6.54 -8.23 18.32
C ASN A 176 -7.14 -8.30 16.90
N LEU A 177 -6.32 -8.68 15.92
CA LEU A 177 -6.72 -8.84 14.52
C LEU A 177 -6.53 -10.29 14.05
N TYR A 178 -7.30 -10.67 13.05
CA TYR A 178 -7.06 -11.90 12.30
C TYR A 178 -6.00 -11.66 11.23
N LEU A 179 -5.17 -12.68 10.97
CA LEU A 179 -4.21 -12.69 9.86
C LEU A 179 -4.70 -13.63 8.76
N TYR A 180 -4.78 -13.10 7.54
CA TYR A 180 -5.04 -13.84 6.31
C TYR A 180 -3.90 -13.59 5.33
N TRP A 181 -3.52 -14.59 4.54
CA TRP A 181 -2.50 -14.39 3.51
C TRP A 181 -2.63 -15.39 2.36
N SER A 182 -2.09 -14.99 1.22
CA SER A 182 -1.86 -15.89 0.08
C SER A 182 -0.71 -15.32 -0.76
N LYS A 183 0.28 -16.16 -1.05
CA LYS A 183 1.56 -15.74 -1.65
C LYS A 183 2.22 -14.64 -0.80
N ASP A 184 2.58 -13.53 -1.41
CA ASP A 184 3.22 -12.37 -0.80
C ASP A 184 2.22 -11.33 -0.26
N PHE A 185 0.90 -11.57 -0.33
CA PHE A 185 -0.14 -10.66 0.16
C PHE A 185 -0.63 -11.09 1.54
N TYR A 186 -0.56 -10.17 2.50
CA TYR A 186 -1.01 -10.35 3.88
C TYR A 186 -2.08 -9.32 4.21
N ILE A 187 -3.08 -9.74 4.98
CA ILE A 187 -4.17 -8.91 5.45
C ILE A 187 -4.29 -9.13 6.96
N MET A 188 -4.11 -8.06 7.73
CA MET A 188 -4.52 -8.02 9.13
C MET A 188 -5.84 -7.27 9.21
N SER A 189 -6.88 -7.91 9.72
CA SER A 189 -8.22 -7.32 9.76
C SER A 189 -9.05 -7.80 10.97
N GLU A 190 -9.95 -6.95 11.46
CA GLU A 190 -11.00 -7.38 12.39
C GLU A 190 -12.13 -8.15 11.70
N TYR A 191 -12.25 -8.00 10.38
CA TYR A 191 -13.26 -8.70 9.59
C TYR A 191 -12.89 -10.17 9.43
N VAL A 192 -13.92 -11.03 9.42
CA VAL A 192 -13.77 -12.43 9.06
C VAL A 192 -13.71 -12.53 7.53
N LEU A 193 -12.56 -12.94 7.00
CA LEU A 193 -12.30 -13.00 5.56
C LEU A 193 -12.15 -14.45 5.09
N SER A 194 -12.53 -14.72 3.84
CA SER A 194 -12.39 -16.05 3.23
C SER A 194 -11.00 -16.26 2.64
N ASN A 195 -10.21 -17.14 3.26
CA ASN A 195 -8.92 -17.58 2.71
C ASN A 195 -9.05 -18.21 1.31
N THR A 196 -10.17 -18.87 1.02
CA THR A 196 -10.43 -19.45 -0.30
C THR A 196 -10.56 -18.37 -1.37
N ILE A 197 -11.31 -17.29 -1.09
CA ILE A 197 -11.43 -16.15 -2.00
C ILE A 197 -10.08 -15.46 -2.18
N LEU A 198 -9.31 -15.26 -1.09
CA LEU A 198 -7.98 -14.66 -1.16
C LEU A 198 -7.01 -15.47 -2.06
N LYS A 199 -7.07 -16.81 -2.00
CA LYS A 199 -6.32 -17.70 -2.91
C LYS A 199 -6.74 -17.52 -4.36
N PHE A 200 -8.04 -17.33 -4.65
CA PHE A 200 -8.49 -17.03 -6.00
C PHE A 200 -8.00 -15.66 -6.49
N CYS A 201 -8.06 -14.63 -5.65
CA CYS A 201 -7.62 -13.26 -5.98
C CYS A 201 -6.13 -13.20 -6.38
N THR A 202 -5.30 -14.06 -5.78
CA THR A 202 -3.84 -14.16 -5.98
C THR A 202 -3.43 -15.28 -6.95
N GLY A 203 -4.38 -16.10 -7.40
CA GLY A 203 -4.14 -17.32 -8.18
C GLY A 203 -3.90 -17.08 -9.69
N LEU A 204 -3.88 -18.18 -10.45
CA LEU A 204 -3.64 -18.19 -11.89
C LEU A 204 -4.67 -17.37 -12.67
N LEU A 205 -5.93 -17.37 -12.21
CA LEU A 205 -7.04 -16.65 -12.86
C LEU A 205 -7.16 -15.18 -12.41
N SER A 206 -6.20 -14.67 -11.65
CA SER A 206 -6.23 -13.30 -11.11
C SER A 206 -6.38 -12.23 -12.20
N HIS A 207 -5.84 -12.46 -13.40
CA HIS A 207 -6.02 -11.54 -14.52
C HIS A 207 -7.48 -11.44 -14.99
N PHE A 208 -8.17 -12.57 -15.18
CA PHE A 208 -9.58 -12.55 -15.59
C PHE A 208 -10.51 -11.99 -14.50
N LEU A 209 -10.22 -12.32 -13.24
CA LEU A 209 -10.92 -11.74 -12.10
C LEU A 209 -10.79 -10.21 -12.08
N PHE A 210 -9.60 -9.70 -12.41
CA PHE A 210 -9.33 -8.27 -12.46
C PHE A 210 -10.08 -7.58 -13.60
N LEU A 211 -10.11 -8.17 -14.79
CA LEU A 211 -10.91 -7.62 -15.90
C LEU A 211 -12.39 -7.52 -15.53
N ARG A 212 -12.93 -8.52 -14.82
CA ARG A 212 -14.30 -8.49 -14.31
C ARG A 212 -14.49 -7.47 -13.19
N ALA A 213 -13.54 -7.33 -12.27
CA ALA A 213 -13.57 -6.31 -11.21
C ALA A 213 -13.57 -4.90 -11.82
N LYS A 214 -12.66 -4.63 -12.76
CA LYS A 214 -12.56 -3.36 -13.50
C LYS A 214 -13.82 -3.01 -14.28
N LYS A 215 -14.52 -4.00 -14.85
CA LYS A 215 -15.84 -3.79 -15.48
C LYS A 215 -16.94 -3.51 -14.45
N GLY A 216 -16.78 -4.02 -13.23
CA GLY A 216 -17.73 -3.87 -12.12
C GLY A 216 -17.53 -2.60 -11.28
N THR A 217 -16.46 -1.86 -11.52
CA THR A 217 -16.14 -0.54 -10.94
C THR A 217 -16.29 0.55 -12.02
N LYS A 218 -16.42 1.81 -11.59
CA LYS A 218 -16.37 2.97 -12.49
C LYS A 218 -15.07 3.69 -12.24
N SER A 219 -14.24 3.84 -13.27
CA SER A 219 -12.96 4.57 -13.19
C SER A 219 -13.19 5.96 -12.62
N LEU A 220 -12.30 6.40 -11.72
CA LEU A 220 -12.30 7.77 -11.21
C LEU A 220 -11.55 8.73 -12.14
N LEU A 221 -10.85 8.25 -13.16
CA LEU A 221 -10.01 9.07 -14.03
C LEU A 221 -10.74 10.30 -14.62
N PRO A 222 -11.98 10.19 -15.17
CA PRO A 222 -12.68 11.38 -15.66
C PRO A 222 -12.99 12.39 -14.54
N ASN A 223 -13.46 11.91 -13.39
CA ASN A 223 -13.78 12.77 -12.25
C ASN A 223 -12.53 13.45 -11.68
N ASP A 224 -11.41 12.71 -11.62
CA ASP A 224 -10.12 13.20 -11.17
C ASP A 224 -9.59 14.28 -12.12
N TYR A 225 -9.72 14.08 -13.44
CA TYR A 225 -9.34 15.06 -14.45
C TYR A 225 -10.13 16.37 -14.27
N ASP A 226 -11.46 16.29 -14.16
CA ASP A 226 -12.31 17.46 -13.95
C ASP A 226 -12.04 18.16 -12.61
N TYR A 227 -11.64 17.41 -11.58
CA TYR A 227 -11.24 17.96 -10.28
C TYR A 227 -9.92 18.73 -10.39
N LEU A 228 -8.92 18.17 -11.06
CA LEU A 228 -7.62 18.79 -11.25
C LEU A 228 -7.69 20.05 -12.13
N LEU A 229 -8.55 20.06 -13.15
CA LEU A 229 -8.78 21.27 -13.96
C LEU A 229 -9.31 22.42 -13.10
N ARG A 230 -10.30 22.16 -12.24
CA ARG A 230 -10.87 23.18 -11.35
C ARG A 230 -9.85 23.72 -10.34
N LEU A 231 -9.02 22.86 -9.76
CA LEU A 231 -7.93 23.32 -8.89
C LEU A 231 -6.96 24.24 -9.63
N GLY A 232 -6.61 23.92 -10.88
CA GLY A 232 -5.72 24.74 -11.68
C GLY A 232 -6.32 26.10 -12.09
N GLU A 233 -7.64 26.19 -12.22
CA GLU A 233 -8.35 27.46 -12.44
C GLU A 233 -8.33 28.35 -11.19
N ASP A 234 -8.49 27.76 -10.00
CA ASP A 234 -8.45 28.48 -8.72
C ASP A 234 -7.03 28.95 -8.33
N ASP A 235 -5.98 28.22 -8.72
CA ASP A 235 -4.57 28.59 -8.48
C ASP A 235 -4.08 29.75 -9.40
N GLY A 236 -4.84 30.07 -10.45
CA GLY A 236 -4.51 31.10 -11.45
C GLY A 236 -5.23 32.45 -11.26
N ALA A 237 -6.08 32.57 -10.23
CA ALA A 237 -6.84 33.78 -9.87
C ALA A 237 -6.28 34.44 -8.60
#